data_AF-A0A514XEB8-F1
#
_entry.id   AF-A0A514XEB8-F1
#
_cell.length_a   1.000
_cell.length_b   1.000
_cell.length_c   1.000
_cell.angle_alpha   90.00
_cell.angle_beta   90.00
_cell.angle_gamma   90.00
#
_symmetry.space_group_name_H-M   'P 1'
#
loop_
_entity.id
_entity.type
_entity.pdbx_description
1 polymer ?
#
loop_
_entity_poly.entity_id
_entity_poly.type
_entity_poly.pdbx_seq_one_letter_code
_entity_poly.pdbx_strand_id
1 'polypeptide(L)' 'MEETKINYFEKTDSPKHREFIISQNNCILCGTVLELRHVSDRNVSEITEEAFCSHCDVKTRARTHILN' A
#
# COMPACT_ATOMS: atom_id res chain seq x y z
N MET A 1 -14.46 -9.84 14.52
CA MET A 1 -13.39 -9.13 13.79
C MET A 1 -14.01 -8.69 12.48
N GLU A 2 -14.20 -7.39 12.29
CA GLU A 2 -14.73 -6.85 11.03
C GLU A 2 -13.72 -7.13 9.92
N GLU A 3 -14.11 -7.98 8.98
CA GLU A 3 -13.34 -8.26 7.78
C GLU A 3 -13.26 -6.95 6.97
N THR A 4 -12.05 -6.42 6.83
CA THR A 4 -11.71 -5.26 6.01
C THR A 4 -12.39 -5.42 4.65
N LYS A 5 -13.31 -4.50 4.29
CA LYS A 5 -14.06 -4.52 3.03
C LYS A 5 -13.09 -4.59 1.85
N ILE A 6 -12.96 -5.78 1.26
CA ILE A 6 -12.17 -6.02 0.04
C ILE A 6 -12.90 -5.36 -1.13
N ASN A 7 -12.21 -4.49 -1.88
CA ASN A 7 -12.80 -3.80 -3.03
C ASN A 7 -13.00 -4.79 -4.20
N TYR A 8 -14.12 -4.66 -4.91
CA TYR A 8 -14.64 -5.60 -5.93
C TYR A 8 -13.65 -6.02 -7.04
N PHE A 9 -12.60 -5.23 -7.30
CA PHE A 9 -11.64 -5.48 -8.38
C PHE A 9 -10.58 -6.55 -8.07
N GLU A 10 -10.46 -6.95 -6.81
CA GLU A 10 -9.54 -7.98 -6.39
C GLU A 10 -10.23 -9.34 -6.54
N LYS A 11 -9.89 -10.10 -7.61
CA LYS A 11 -10.31 -11.49 -7.80
C LYS A 11 -9.83 -12.34 -6.62
N THR A 12 -10.64 -12.40 -5.58
CA THR A 12 -10.29 -12.95 -4.27
C THR A 12 -10.95 -14.30 -4.00
N ASP A 13 -11.14 -15.09 -5.05
CA ASP A 13 -11.85 -16.37 -4.99
C ASP A 13 -11.10 -17.44 -4.17
N SER A 14 -9.80 -17.26 -3.95
CA SER A 14 -8.95 -18.14 -3.14
C SER A 14 -8.59 -17.50 -1.79
N PRO A 15 -8.75 -18.22 -0.66
CA PRO A 15 -8.36 -17.72 0.68
C PRO A 15 -6.91 -17.23 0.75
N LYS A 16 -5.97 -17.95 0.11
CA LYS A 16 -4.56 -17.54 0.05
C LYS A 16 -4.36 -16.20 -0.67
N HIS A 17 -5.19 -15.91 -1.67
CA HIS A 17 -5.11 -14.66 -2.41
C HIS A 17 -5.66 -13.49 -1.57
N ARG A 18 -6.72 -13.73 -0.80
CA ARG A 18 -7.24 -12.76 0.19
C ARG A 18 -6.21 -12.42 1.25
N GLU A 19 -5.63 -13.45 1.87
CA GLU A 19 -4.59 -13.27 2.89
C GLU A 19 -3.38 -12.52 2.34
N PHE A 20 -2.96 -12.87 1.13
CA PHE A 20 -1.89 -12.15 0.44
C PHE A 20 -2.24 -10.67 0.26
N ILE A 21 -3.40 -10.35 -0.30
CA ILE A 21 -3.83 -8.96 -0.53
C ILE A 21 -3.93 -8.17 0.78
N ILE A 22 -4.53 -8.76 1.82
CA ILE A 22 -4.60 -8.13 3.16
C ILE A 22 -3.20 -7.87 3.70
N SER A 23 -2.29 -8.85 3.61
CA SER A 23 -0.89 -8.66 4.02
C SER A 23 -0.19 -7.56 3.22
N GLN A 24 -0.64 -7.33 1.98
CA GLN A 24 -0.08 -6.29 1.14
C GLN A 24 -0.63 -4.89 1.51
N ASN A 25 -1.89 -4.79 1.91
CA ASN A 25 -2.55 -3.51 2.12
C ASN A 25 -2.56 -3.05 3.57
N ASN A 26 -2.12 -3.90 4.51
CA ASN A 26 -2.14 -3.60 5.94
C ASN A 26 -0.72 -3.61 6.53
N CYS A 27 -0.52 -2.80 7.57
CA CYS A 27 0.73 -2.73 8.31
C CYS A 27 1.02 -4.07 8.98
N ILE A 28 2.23 -4.60 8.77
CA ILE A 28 2.67 -5.88 9.34
C ILE A 28 2.74 -5.85 10.88
N LEU A 29 2.85 -4.67 11.49
CA LEU A 29 2.98 -4.53 12.94
C LEU A 29 1.64 -4.39 13.66
N CYS A 30 0.74 -3.55 13.13
CA CYS A 30 -0.50 -3.18 13.82
C CYS A 30 -1.78 -3.49 13.03
N GLY A 31 -1.67 -4.00 11.80
CA GLY A 31 -2.81 -4.32 10.95
C GLY A 31 -3.56 -3.11 10.38
N THR A 32 -3.16 -1.88 10.69
CA THR A 32 -3.75 -0.67 10.12
C THR A 32 -3.60 -0.66 8.60
N VAL A 33 -4.65 -0.28 7.87
CA VAL A 33 -4.59 -0.12 6.41
C VAL A 33 -3.54 0.92 6.05
N LEU A 34 -2.65 0.59 5.12
CA LEU A 34 -1.60 1.47 4.65
C LEU A 34 -2.21 2.58 3.79
N GLU A 35 -1.74 3.80 3.99
CA GLU A 35 -2.09 4.96 3.20
C GLU A 35 -1.07 5.15 2.08
N LEU A 36 -1.54 5.51 0.88
CA LEU A 36 -0.66 5.76 -0.25
C LEU A 36 -0.33 7.25 -0.34
N ARG A 37 0.95 7.58 -0.52
CA ARG A 37 1.44 8.93 -0.74
C ARG A 37 2.24 8.97 -2.04
N HIS A 38 1.98 10.01 -2.83
CA HIS A 38 2.71 10.30 -4.05
C HIS A 38 3.46 11.61 -3.84
N VAL A 39 4.78 11.58 -4.01
CA VAL A 39 5.64 12.76 -3.93
C VAL A 39 6.22 12.97 -5.31
N SER A 40 5.90 14.10 -5.94
CA SER A 40 6.47 14.47 -7.23
C SER A 40 7.57 15.50 -7.03
N ASP A 41 8.75 15.24 -7.58
CA ASP A 41 9.83 16.21 -7.69
C ASP A 41 10.01 16.59 -9.16
N ARG A 42 9.63 17.82 -9.49
CA ARG A 42 9.70 18.36 -10.84
C ARG A 42 11.11 18.78 -11.26
N ASN A 43 12.03 18.96 -10.30
CA ASN A 43 13.39 19.39 -10.61
C ASN A 43 14.22 18.22 -11.16
N VAL A 44 13.97 17.02 -10.63
CA VAL A 44 14.63 15.78 -11.08
C VAL A 44 13.73 14.92 -11.96
N SER A 45 12.51 15.38 -12.25
CA SER A 45 11.50 14.63 -13.01
C SER A 45 11.25 13.26 -12.39
N GLU A 46 10.96 13.20 -11.10
CA GLU A 46 10.71 11.94 -10.38
C GLU A 46 9.32 11.92 -9.71
N ILE A 47 8.71 10.75 -9.66
CA ILE A 47 7.54 10.46 -8.82
C ILE A 47 7.92 9.33 -7.88
N THR A 48 7.80 9.57 -6.57
CA THR A 48 7.91 8.53 -5.55
C THR A 48 6.53 8.15 -5.05
N GLU A 49 6.20 6.88 -5.16
CA GLU A 49 5.01 6.27 -4.57
C GLU A 49 5.43 5.54 -3.28
N GLU A 50 4.81 5.86 -2.16
CA GLU A 50 5.07 5.18 -0.88
C GLU A 50 3.75 4.74 -0.22
N ALA A 51 3.74 3.55 0.38
CA ALA A 51 2.67 3.08 1.24
C ALA A 51 3.11 3.19 2.71
N PHE A 52 2.46 4.01 3.52
CA PHE A 52 2.86 4.28 4.90
C PHE A 52 1.77 3.92 5.90
N CYS A 53 2.17 3.50 7.09
CA CYS A 53 1.26 3.30 8.22
C CYS A 53 1.16 4.59 9.04
N SER A 54 -0.02 5.20 9.11
CA SER A 54 -0.24 6.44 9.88
C SER A 54 -0.13 6.27 11.40
N HIS A 55 -0.14 5.03 11.90
CA HIS A 55 -0.05 4.74 13.34
C HIS A 55 1.37 4.41 13.79
N CYS A 56 2.09 3.60 13.02
CA CYS A 56 3.45 3.16 13.36
C CYS A 56 4.55 4.00 12.69
N ASP A 57 4.18 4.92 11.80
CA ASP A 57 5.09 5.70 10.94
C ASP A 57 6.07 4.84 10.12
N VAL A 58 5.67 3.59 9.86
CA VAL A 58 6.45 2.65 9.04
C VAL A 58 6.13 2.90 7.57
N LYS A 59 7.18 3.05 6.76
CA LYS A 59 7.09 3.12 5.31
C LYS A 59 7.33 1.74 4.71
N THR A 60 6.47 1.36 3.78
CA THR A 60 6.53 0.13 3.02
C THR A 60 6.38 0.45 1.54
N ARG A 61 6.97 -0.36 0.67
CA ARG A 61 6.85 -0.20 -0.80
C ARG A 61 7.08 1.24 -1.29
N ALA A 62 8.26 1.79 -1.01
CA ALA A 62 8.70 3.02 -1.63
C ALA A 62 9.28 2.72 -3.01
N ARG A 63 8.70 3.27 -4.07
CA ARG A 63 9.19 3.14 -5.43
C ARG A 63 9.29 4.51 -6.09
N THR A 64 10.48 4.82 -6.62
CA THR A 64 10.73 6.04 -7.37
C THR A 64 10.74 5.73 -8.86
N HIS A 65 10.02 6.56 -9.60
CA HIS A 65 9.86 6.51 -11.05
C HIS A 65 10.47 7.77 -11.65
N ILE A 66 11.37 7.60 -12.62
CA ILE A 66 11.91 8.71 -13.40
C ILE A 66 10.96 8.96 -14.58
N LEU A 67 10.51 10.21 -14.71
CA LEU A 67 9.68 10.70 -15.80
C LEU A 67 10.59 11.13 -16.95
N ASN A 68 10.62 10.33 -18.02
CA ASN A 68 11.31 10.64 -19.28
C ASN A 68 10.42 11.44 -20.23
#